data_AF-A0A1X0WA58-F1
#
_entry.id   AF-A0A1X0WA58-F1
#
_cell.length_a   1.000
_cell.length_b   1.000
_cell.length_c   1.000
_cell.angle_alpha   90.00
_cell.angle_beta   90.00
_cell.angle_gamma   90.00
#
_symmetry.space_group_name_H-M   'P 1'
#
loop_
_entity.id
_entity.type
_entity.pdbx_description
1 polymer ?
#
loop_
_entity_poly.entity_id
_entity_poly.type
_entity_poly.pdbx_seq_one_letter_code
_entity_poly.pdbx_strand_id
1 'polypeptide(L)'
;MATRFVTTGLLVSTLSASLLPLYATADSADLLPDMGTTAGGTLTIDQELQMGDYYVRQLRGSAPLITDPLLDQYVNQLGNRLVAHAYSVRFPFHFFIVNNDELNAFAFFGGNVVLHSAIFRFTDNESELASVLSHEISHVTQRHLARAMEDQKSKSPLTWVGVLGSILLAMASPEAGMAGLTGTIAGTQQGMISFTRANEEEADRIGLQVLQRSGFDPEAMPNFLQKLADQSRYASKPPEMLLTHPLPDSRLSDARNRANQMPRIVVQSSEDFYFAKVRILGMYGTEDHPLTDDYLKQLSDGNIRQQSAAQYGRAVQFYKAKSFNQARNILEPMLKKDPGNAWYLDLLTDIDIDQKHVPQAIARLEKADAATSKDAVLQLNIANAYIEGGELAKASRLLYRYTYAHPDDVNGWDLLTKSVAEQGLRAQELAARAESMALVGRLDQSISMLSSASAQSKLGSLDQARYDARIDQLRQLQKRFQLYEKG
;
A
#
# COMPACT_ATOMS: atom_id res chain seq x y z
N MET A 1 -27.71 -69.22 -40.53
CA MET A 1 -26.85 -70.43 -40.47
C MET A 1 -25.50 -69.98 -39.93
N ALA A 2 -25.22 -70.19 -38.64
CA ALA A 2 -24.40 -71.30 -38.14
C ALA A 2 -23.06 -71.37 -38.92
N THR A 3 -21.89 -71.18 -38.31
CA THR A 3 -21.35 -72.11 -37.32
C THR A 3 -20.19 -71.46 -36.55
N ARG A 4 -20.12 -71.75 -35.25
CA ARG A 4 -19.00 -71.44 -34.36
C ARG A 4 -17.79 -72.29 -34.73
N PHE A 5 -16.57 -71.75 -34.62
CA PHE A 5 -15.42 -72.53 -34.16
C PHE A 5 -14.58 -71.69 -33.19
N VAL A 6 -14.40 -72.28 -32.02
CA VAL A 6 -13.57 -71.82 -30.91
C VAL A 6 -12.17 -72.39 -31.13
N THR A 7 -11.14 -71.55 -31.15
CA THR A 7 -9.75 -71.98 -31.03
C THR A 7 -9.10 -71.22 -29.88
N THR A 8 -8.93 -71.95 -28.79
CA THR A 8 -8.14 -71.65 -27.60
C THR A 8 -6.66 -71.61 -27.98
N GLY A 9 -6.05 -70.43 -27.90
CA GLY A 9 -4.61 -70.24 -28.00
C GLY A 9 -4.07 -69.66 -26.70
N LEU A 10 -3.41 -70.49 -25.90
CA LEU A 10 -2.56 -70.07 -24.78
C LEU A 10 -1.46 -69.16 -25.33
N LEU A 11 -1.38 -67.91 -24.86
CA LEU A 11 -0.23 -67.05 -25.09
C LEU A 11 0.36 -66.64 -23.74
N VAL A 12 1.56 -67.17 -23.55
CA VAL A 12 2.42 -67.03 -22.37
C VAL A 12 2.83 -65.58 -22.20
N SER A 13 2.68 -65.12 -20.96
CA SER A 13 3.10 -63.83 -20.43
C SER A 13 4.62 -63.63 -20.50
N THR A 14 5.06 -62.58 -21.19
CA THR A 14 6.36 -61.93 -20.95
C THR A 14 6.12 -60.44 -20.74
N LEU A 15 5.94 -60.05 -19.48
CA LEU A 15 5.86 -58.66 -19.04
C LEU A 15 7.29 -58.09 -18.97
N SER A 16 7.72 -57.35 -19.98
CA SER A 16 8.97 -56.59 -19.93
C SER A 16 8.72 -55.32 -19.13
N ALA A 17 9.05 -55.35 -17.84
CA ALA A 17 9.07 -54.18 -16.97
C ALA A 17 10.27 -53.30 -17.32
N SER A 18 10.06 -52.26 -18.12
CA SER A 18 11.00 -51.17 -18.30
C SER A 18 10.98 -50.27 -17.05
N LEU A 19 11.95 -50.49 -16.17
CA LEU A 19 12.28 -49.61 -15.04
C LEU A 19 12.83 -48.28 -15.58
N LEU A 20 11.99 -47.24 -15.60
CA LEU A 20 12.46 -45.86 -15.69
C LEU A 20 12.81 -45.39 -14.27
N PRO A 21 14.02 -44.85 -14.02
CA PRO A 21 14.34 -44.27 -12.72
C PRO A 21 13.56 -42.95 -12.56
N LEU A 22 12.61 -42.94 -11.64
CA LEU A 22 12.08 -41.68 -11.09
C LEU A 22 13.24 -40.99 -10.35
N TYR A 23 13.75 -39.90 -10.93
CA TYR A 23 14.48 -38.92 -10.15
C TYR A 23 13.46 -38.21 -9.25
N ALA A 24 13.29 -38.73 -8.04
CA ALA A 24 12.68 -37.98 -6.97
C ALA A 24 13.66 -36.86 -6.57
N THR A 25 13.41 -35.64 -7.06
CA THR A 25 13.97 -34.44 -6.42
C THR A 25 13.28 -34.30 -5.07
N ALA A 26 13.89 -34.89 -4.04
CA ALA A 26 13.48 -34.70 -2.67
C ALA A 26 13.78 -33.25 -2.29
N ASP A 27 12.80 -32.37 -2.46
CA ASP A 27 12.82 -30.99 -1.97
C ASP A 27 12.73 -31.04 -0.44
N SER A 28 13.87 -31.30 0.20
CA SER A 28 13.98 -31.64 1.63
C SER A 28 14.64 -30.52 2.42
N ALA A 29 14.39 -29.27 2.03
CA ALA A 29 14.91 -28.08 2.73
C ALA A 29 13.83 -27.13 3.26
N ASP A 30 12.53 -27.37 3.00
CA ASP A 30 11.48 -26.35 3.22
C ASP A 30 10.27 -26.83 4.04
N LEU A 31 10.45 -27.91 4.81
CA LEU A 31 9.54 -28.33 5.87
C LEU A 31 10.30 -28.34 7.18
N LEU A 32 10.66 -27.16 7.68
CA LEU A 32 10.95 -27.06 9.11
C LEU A 32 9.66 -27.45 9.86
N PRO A 33 9.72 -28.41 10.81
CA PRO A 33 8.60 -28.66 11.69
C PRO A 33 8.20 -27.34 12.35
N ASP A 34 6.90 -27.05 12.41
CA ASP A 34 6.35 -26.06 13.34
C ASP A 34 6.76 -26.52 14.75
N MET A 35 7.93 -26.05 15.20
CA MET A 35 8.33 -26.17 16.59
C MET A 35 7.39 -25.26 17.34
N GLY A 36 6.24 -25.84 17.72
CA GLY A 36 5.10 -25.15 18.26
C GLY A 36 5.53 -23.98 19.12
N THR A 37 5.20 -22.78 18.67
CA THR A 37 5.22 -21.58 19.50
C THR A 37 4.48 -21.94 20.78
N THR A 38 5.13 -21.75 21.93
CA THR A 38 4.52 -21.90 23.25
C THR A 38 3.11 -21.31 23.23
N ALA A 39 2.10 -22.19 23.25
CA ALA A 39 0.72 -21.91 22.83
C ALA A 39 -0.08 -21.00 23.79
N GLY A 40 0.57 -20.03 24.42
CA GLY A 40 -0.05 -19.04 25.30
C GLY A 40 0.63 -17.67 25.37
N GLY A 41 1.68 -17.39 24.57
CA GLY A 41 2.46 -16.15 24.69
C GLY A 41 2.32 -15.14 23.54
N THR A 42 2.19 -15.58 22.29
CA THR A 42 2.12 -14.69 21.11
C THR A 42 0.75 -14.03 20.97
N LEU A 43 0.71 -12.77 20.50
CA LEU A 43 -0.53 -12.10 20.10
C LEU A 43 -1.35 -12.97 19.14
N THR A 44 -2.66 -13.01 19.35
CA THR A 44 -3.59 -13.67 18.41
C THR A 44 -3.74 -12.83 17.13
N ILE A 45 -4.16 -13.48 16.02
CA ILE A 45 -4.44 -12.79 14.75
C ILE A 45 -5.44 -11.65 14.95
N ASP A 46 -6.52 -11.87 15.69
CA ASP A 46 -7.53 -10.85 15.96
C ASP A 46 -6.98 -9.67 16.76
N GLN A 47 -6.08 -9.92 17.72
CA GLN A 47 -5.41 -8.85 18.46
C GLN A 47 -4.51 -8.02 17.55
N GLU A 48 -3.77 -8.65 16.64
CA GLU A 48 -2.95 -7.92 15.68
C GLU A 48 -3.79 -7.13 14.68
N LEU A 49 -4.92 -7.66 14.22
CA LEU A 49 -5.85 -6.91 13.37
C LEU A 49 -6.41 -5.68 14.11
N GLN A 50 -6.78 -5.82 15.38
CA GLN A 50 -7.26 -4.70 16.21
C GLN A 50 -6.18 -3.64 16.47
N MET A 51 -4.96 -4.07 16.76
CA MET A 51 -3.81 -3.16 16.93
C MET A 51 -3.45 -2.48 15.61
N GLY A 52 -3.48 -3.22 14.50
CA GLY A 52 -3.26 -2.70 13.15
C GLY A 52 -4.26 -1.60 12.80
N ASP A 53 -5.56 -1.84 12.99
CA ASP A 53 -6.61 -0.83 12.76
C ASP A 53 -6.41 0.42 13.63
N TYR A 54 -6.02 0.26 14.89
CA TYR A 54 -5.67 1.38 15.75
C TYR A 54 -4.52 2.21 15.18
N TYR A 55 -3.39 1.58 14.83
CA TYR A 55 -2.21 2.30 14.33
C TYR A 55 -2.42 2.90 12.94
N VAL A 56 -3.17 2.26 12.05
CA VAL A 56 -3.54 2.85 10.76
C VAL A 56 -4.34 4.15 10.97
N ARG A 57 -5.27 4.17 11.93
CA ARG A 57 -6.02 5.39 12.26
C ARG A 57 -5.13 6.49 12.81
N GLN A 58 -4.17 6.15 13.67
CA GLN A 58 -3.17 7.11 14.16
C GLN A 58 -2.27 7.63 13.04
N LEU A 59 -1.82 6.73 12.16
CA LEU A 59 -1.02 7.06 10.98
C LEU A 59 -1.77 8.07 10.12
N ARG A 60 -3.01 7.77 9.72
CA ARG A 60 -3.88 8.68 8.93
C ARG A 60 -4.09 10.05 9.58
N GLY A 61 -4.16 10.10 10.91
CA GLY A 61 -4.42 11.33 11.65
C GLY A 61 -3.19 12.23 11.90
N SER A 62 -1.99 11.68 11.76
CA SER A 62 -0.76 12.34 12.25
C SER A 62 0.40 12.36 11.23
N ALA A 63 0.47 11.41 10.30
CA ALA A 63 1.54 11.34 9.31
C ALA A 63 1.10 11.95 7.96
N PRO A 64 2.05 12.45 7.14
CA PRO A 64 1.76 13.02 5.83
C PRO A 64 1.51 11.92 4.79
N LEU A 65 0.42 11.15 4.93
CA LEU A 65 0.07 10.12 3.93
C LEU A 65 -0.24 10.77 2.59
N ILE A 66 0.25 10.14 1.53
CA ILE A 66 -0.17 10.41 0.16
C ILE A 66 -1.46 9.63 -0.08
N THR A 67 -2.59 10.34 -0.13
CA THR A 67 -3.93 9.78 -0.42
C THR A 67 -4.29 9.85 -1.90
N ASP A 68 -3.30 9.95 -2.78
CA ASP A 68 -3.49 9.97 -4.23
C ASP A 68 -4.08 8.65 -4.73
N PRO A 69 -5.26 8.64 -5.38
CA PRO A 69 -5.90 7.40 -5.79
C PRO A 69 -5.08 6.55 -6.79
N LEU A 70 -4.32 7.18 -7.69
CA LEU A 70 -3.48 6.45 -8.66
C LEU A 70 -2.31 5.76 -7.97
N LEU A 71 -1.65 6.46 -7.03
CA LEU A 71 -0.50 5.93 -6.30
C LEU A 71 -0.93 4.85 -5.30
N ASP A 72 -2.04 5.05 -4.60
CA ASP A 72 -2.61 4.06 -3.69
C ASP A 72 -3.01 2.78 -4.44
N GLN A 73 -3.71 2.94 -5.59
CA GLN A 73 -4.06 1.80 -6.44
C GLN A 73 -2.81 1.06 -6.94
N TYR A 74 -1.81 1.78 -7.44
CA TYR A 74 -0.57 1.17 -7.94
C TYR A 74 0.16 0.35 -6.88
N VAL A 75 0.40 0.94 -5.70
CA VAL A 75 1.18 0.28 -4.65
C VAL A 75 0.43 -0.91 -4.05
N ASN A 76 -0.89 -0.81 -3.90
CA ASN A 76 -1.70 -1.93 -3.42
C ASN A 76 -1.82 -3.02 -4.48
N GLN A 77 -1.86 -2.71 -5.78
CA GLN A 77 -1.83 -3.73 -6.84
C GLN A 77 -0.49 -4.47 -6.87
N LEU A 78 0.63 -3.75 -6.81
CA LEU A 78 1.96 -4.35 -6.77
C LEU A 78 2.15 -5.21 -5.50
N GLY A 79 1.79 -4.67 -4.35
CA GLY A 79 1.87 -5.38 -3.08
C GLY A 79 1.00 -6.63 -3.04
N ASN A 80 -0.27 -6.55 -3.47
CA ASN A 80 -1.16 -7.72 -3.51
C ASN A 80 -0.73 -8.77 -4.54
N ARG A 81 -0.09 -8.37 -5.64
CA ARG A 81 0.57 -9.31 -6.56
C ARG A 81 1.64 -10.12 -5.83
N LEU A 82 2.47 -9.48 -5.01
CA LEU A 82 3.50 -10.17 -4.21
C LEU A 82 2.87 -11.09 -3.14
N VAL A 83 1.86 -10.59 -2.42
CA VAL A 83 1.14 -11.35 -1.37
C VAL A 83 0.50 -12.62 -1.95
N ALA A 84 -0.05 -12.56 -3.17
CA ALA A 84 -0.63 -13.72 -3.85
C ALA A 84 0.38 -14.87 -4.10
N HIS A 85 1.68 -14.57 -4.07
CA HIS A 85 2.78 -15.54 -4.23
C HIS A 85 3.59 -15.77 -2.93
N ALA A 86 3.14 -15.20 -1.81
CA ALA A 86 3.69 -15.41 -0.50
C ALA A 86 3.03 -16.62 0.18
N TYR A 87 3.80 -17.31 1.03
CA TYR A 87 3.28 -18.39 1.87
C TYR A 87 2.87 -17.86 3.24
N SER A 88 2.04 -18.63 3.96
CA SER A 88 1.64 -18.33 5.35
C SER A 88 0.98 -16.95 5.53
N VAL A 89 0.31 -16.43 4.51
CA VAL A 89 -0.48 -15.20 4.59
C VAL A 89 -1.69 -15.42 5.49
N ARG A 90 -1.78 -14.66 6.58
CA ARG A 90 -2.86 -14.74 7.59
C ARG A 90 -3.65 -13.43 7.75
N PHE A 91 -3.27 -12.38 7.02
CA PHE A 91 -3.83 -11.04 7.14
C PHE A 91 -4.21 -10.50 5.75
N PRO A 92 -5.23 -9.63 5.66
CA PRO A 92 -5.33 -8.72 4.51
C PRO A 92 -4.11 -7.80 4.51
N PHE A 93 -3.63 -7.43 3.33
CA PHE A 93 -2.50 -6.52 3.19
C PHE A 93 -2.95 -5.15 2.68
N HIS A 94 -2.41 -4.11 3.30
CA HIS A 94 -2.61 -2.72 2.91
C HIS A 94 -1.25 -2.03 2.83
N PHE A 95 -1.06 -1.27 1.76
CA PHE A 95 0.20 -0.58 1.48
C PHE A 95 -0.05 0.92 1.47
N PHE A 96 0.72 1.65 2.26
CA PHE A 96 0.58 3.09 2.43
C PHE A 96 1.85 3.80 1.96
N ILE A 97 1.68 4.99 1.39
CA ILE A 97 2.80 5.87 1.04
C ILE A 97 2.76 7.08 1.95
N VAL A 98 3.86 7.34 2.64
CA VAL A 98 4.06 8.55 3.44
C VAL A 98 4.99 9.47 2.68
N ASN A 99 4.62 10.75 2.59
CA ASN A 99 5.47 11.76 1.97
C ASN A 99 6.64 12.09 2.89
N ASN A 100 7.76 11.39 2.69
CA ASN A 100 8.97 11.53 3.45
C ASN A 100 10.17 11.28 2.53
N ASP A 101 11.13 12.21 2.56
CA ASP A 101 12.34 12.18 1.75
C ASP A 101 13.45 11.29 2.31
N GLU A 102 13.31 10.81 3.54
CA GLU A 102 14.20 9.82 4.12
C GLU A 102 13.82 8.43 3.61
N LEU A 103 14.84 7.68 3.15
CA LEU A 103 14.64 6.34 2.62
C LEU A 103 14.29 5.37 3.74
N ASN A 104 13.02 4.93 3.78
CA ASN A 104 12.54 3.93 4.74
C ASN A 104 11.30 3.17 4.24
N ALA A 105 11.13 1.94 4.74
CA ALA A 105 9.91 1.14 4.67
C ALA A 105 9.77 0.39 6.00
N PHE A 106 8.54 0.09 6.39
CA PHE A 106 8.30 -0.75 7.57
C PHE A 106 6.92 -1.40 7.51
N ALA A 107 6.78 -2.55 8.16
CA ALA A 107 5.50 -3.20 8.36
C ALA A 107 5.13 -3.30 9.85
N PHE A 108 3.83 -3.28 10.12
CA PHE A 108 3.29 -3.51 11.45
C PHE A 108 2.06 -4.42 11.43
N PHE A 109 1.45 -4.61 12.59
CA PHE A 109 0.37 -5.58 12.81
C PHE A 109 -0.77 -5.48 11.80
N GLY A 110 -1.34 -6.64 11.46
CA GLY A 110 -2.51 -6.73 10.60
C GLY A 110 -2.22 -6.58 9.10
N GLY A 111 -0.97 -6.77 8.65
CA GLY A 111 -0.61 -6.72 7.23
C GLY A 111 -0.48 -5.30 6.67
N ASN A 112 -0.20 -4.32 7.53
CA ASN A 112 -0.03 -2.93 7.13
C ASN A 112 1.44 -2.64 6.84
N VAL A 113 1.74 -2.23 5.61
CA VAL A 113 3.09 -1.90 5.13
C VAL A 113 3.13 -0.42 4.74
N VAL A 114 4.13 0.30 5.22
CA VAL A 114 4.32 1.73 4.98
C VAL A 114 5.61 1.93 4.21
N LEU A 115 5.53 2.72 3.14
CA LEU A 115 6.64 3.11 2.28
C LEU A 115 6.84 4.61 2.37
N HIS A 116 8.08 5.06 2.51
CA HIS A 116 8.39 6.46 2.28
C HIS A 116 8.43 6.75 0.77
N SER A 117 7.95 7.92 0.37
CA SER A 117 7.98 8.38 -1.04
C SER A 117 9.40 8.37 -1.62
N ALA A 118 10.42 8.56 -0.78
CA ALA A 118 11.84 8.44 -1.13
C ALA A 118 12.20 7.11 -1.83
N ILE A 119 11.54 5.99 -1.54
CA ILE A 119 11.85 4.69 -2.18
C ILE A 119 11.73 4.78 -3.70
N PHE A 120 10.76 5.54 -4.21
CA PHE A 120 10.59 5.71 -5.66
C PHE A 120 11.77 6.45 -6.28
N ARG A 121 12.44 7.35 -5.55
CA ARG A 121 13.65 8.03 -6.02
C ARG A 121 14.79 7.03 -6.23
N PHE A 122 14.97 6.10 -5.30
CA PHE A 122 16.13 5.20 -5.26
C PHE A 122 15.97 3.89 -6.03
N THR A 123 14.74 3.51 -6.37
CA THR A 123 14.46 2.33 -7.19
C THR A 123 14.56 2.65 -8.68
N ASP A 124 15.42 1.94 -9.42
CA ASP A 124 15.62 2.16 -10.86
C ASP A 124 14.62 1.39 -11.71
N ASN A 125 14.10 0.29 -11.16
CA ASN A 125 13.13 -0.56 -11.80
C ASN A 125 12.11 -1.10 -10.80
N GLU A 126 11.01 -1.62 -11.32
CA GLU A 126 9.90 -2.12 -10.51
C GLU A 126 10.28 -3.34 -9.67
N SER A 127 11.26 -4.15 -10.11
CA SER A 127 11.74 -5.29 -9.33
C SER A 127 12.47 -4.86 -8.07
N GLU A 128 13.16 -3.70 -8.07
CA GLU A 128 13.79 -3.16 -6.86
C GLU A 128 12.73 -2.68 -5.86
N LEU A 129 11.69 -1.98 -6.32
CA LEU A 129 10.56 -1.59 -5.45
C LEU A 129 9.84 -2.84 -4.90
N ALA A 130 9.58 -3.81 -5.77
CA ALA A 130 9.00 -5.09 -5.38
C ALA A 130 9.87 -5.86 -4.39
N SER A 131 11.20 -5.72 -4.45
CA SER A 131 12.13 -6.35 -3.50
C SER A 131 11.93 -5.81 -2.08
N VAL A 132 11.79 -4.48 -1.93
CA VAL A 132 11.50 -3.84 -0.65
C VAL A 132 10.15 -4.30 -0.11
N LEU A 133 9.11 -4.31 -0.96
CA LEU A 133 7.79 -4.80 -0.59
C LEU A 133 7.80 -6.28 -0.18
N SER A 134 8.51 -7.13 -0.92
CA SER A 134 8.61 -8.56 -0.62
C SER A 134 9.34 -8.83 0.71
N HIS A 135 10.30 -7.99 1.06
CA HIS A 135 11.00 -8.02 2.34
C HIS A 135 10.03 -7.66 3.47
N GLU A 136 9.28 -6.56 3.36
CA GLU A 136 8.27 -6.16 4.35
C GLU A 136 7.13 -7.18 4.51
N ILE A 137 6.64 -7.75 3.40
CA ILE A 137 5.67 -8.84 3.42
C ILE A 137 6.21 -10.02 4.21
N SER A 138 7.49 -10.35 4.05
CA SER A 138 8.14 -11.44 4.79
C SER A 138 8.24 -11.15 6.29
N HIS A 139 8.48 -9.89 6.70
CA HIS A 139 8.39 -9.51 8.11
C HIS A 139 7.01 -9.79 8.73
N VAL A 140 5.95 -9.52 7.97
CA VAL A 140 4.57 -9.78 8.40
C VAL A 140 4.25 -11.27 8.44
N THR A 141 4.54 -12.03 7.38
CA THR A 141 4.20 -13.46 7.32
C THR A 141 4.96 -14.27 8.38
N GLN A 142 6.21 -13.88 8.66
CA GLN A 142 7.02 -14.47 9.73
C GLN A 142 6.75 -13.86 11.11
N ARG A 143 5.80 -12.92 11.20
CA ARG A 143 5.33 -12.31 12.45
C ARG A 143 6.49 -11.76 13.29
N HIS A 144 7.52 -11.19 12.65
CA HIS A 144 8.74 -10.74 13.33
C HIS A 144 8.44 -9.73 14.44
N LEU A 145 7.53 -8.78 14.20
CA LEU A 145 7.12 -7.79 15.19
C LEU A 145 6.37 -8.42 16.36
N ALA A 146 5.48 -9.39 16.10
CA ALA A 146 4.75 -10.09 17.16
C ALA A 146 5.68 -10.93 18.04
N ARG A 147 6.64 -11.64 17.43
CA ARG A 147 7.68 -12.41 18.14
C ARG A 147 8.58 -11.49 18.98
N ALA A 148 9.03 -10.38 18.41
CA ALA A 148 9.83 -9.39 19.13
C ALA A 148 9.08 -8.78 20.33
N MET A 149 7.79 -8.49 20.17
CA MET A 149 6.97 -7.99 21.27
C MET A 149 6.74 -9.03 22.37
N GLU A 150 6.58 -10.31 22.02
CA GLU A 150 6.46 -11.39 23.00
C GLU A 150 7.73 -11.54 23.85
N ASP A 151 8.89 -11.59 23.19
CA ASP A 151 10.20 -11.65 23.84
C ASP A 151 10.39 -10.48 24.81
N GLN A 152 9.89 -9.31 24.46
CA GLN A 152 10.04 -8.10 25.25
C GLN A 152 9.00 -8.00 26.39
N LYS A 153 7.77 -8.45 26.17
CA LYS A 153 6.73 -8.56 27.21
C LYS A 153 7.17 -9.49 28.34
N SER A 154 7.92 -10.54 28.02
CA SER A 154 8.54 -11.42 29.02
C SER A 154 9.53 -10.69 29.95
N LYS A 155 10.10 -9.57 29.51
CA LYS A 155 11.13 -8.79 30.22
C LYS A 155 10.58 -7.52 30.88
N SER A 156 9.55 -6.88 30.31
CA SER A 156 8.89 -5.69 30.87
C SER A 156 7.43 -5.59 30.40
N PRO A 157 6.43 -6.05 31.20
CA PRO A 157 5.06 -6.21 30.72
C PRO A 157 4.24 -4.92 30.51
N LEU A 158 4.69 -3.76 30.99
CA LEU A 158 3.74 -2.71 31.40
C LEU A 158 3.39 -1.61 30.39
N THR A 159 4.06 -1.43 29.24
CA THR A 159 3.83 -0.22 28.41
C THR A 159 4.21 -0.35 26.92
N TRP A 160 4.18 -1.55 26.33
CA TRP A 160 4.69 -1.72 24.94
C TRP A 160 3.80 -1.16 23.83
N VAL A 161 2.48 -1.09 24.02
CA VAL A 161 1.55 -0.77 22.93
C VAL A 161 1.53 0.74 22.61
N GLY A 162 1.45 1.60 23.62
CA GLY A 162 1.51 3.05 23.42
C GLY A 162 2.86 3.47 22.82
N VAL A 163 3.94 2.90 23.37
CA VAL A 163 5.30 3.14 22.88
C VAL A 163 5.51 2.70 21.43
N LEU A 164 4.99 1.54 21.03
CA LEU A 164 5.03 1.11 19.62
C LEU A 164 4.31 2.12 18.71
N GLY A 165 3.15 2.64 19.13
CA GLY A 165 2.43 3.67 18.38
C GLY A 165 3.26 4.93 18.19
N SER A 166 3.91 5.41 19.25
CA SER A 166 4.80 6.58 19.18
C SER A 166 5.99 6.35 18.23
N ILE A 167 6.56 5.13 18.22
CA ILE A 167 7.67 4.81 17.32
C ILE A 167 7.21 4.76 15.87
N LEU A 168 6.11 4.08 15.57
CA LEU A 168 5.55 4.02 14.21
C LEU A 168 5.22 5.42 13.69
N LEU A 169 4.67 6.29 14.54
CA LEU A 169 4.43 7.69 14.20
C LEU A 169 5.72 8.47 13.97
N ALA A 170 6.75 8.28 14.80
CA ALA A 170 8.05 8.93 14.62
C ALA A 170 8.74 8.49 13.32
N MET A 171 8.62 7.22 12.94
CA MET A 171 9.14 6.69 11.68
C MET A 171 8.39 7.29 10.47
N ALA A 172 7.07 7.43 10.56
CA ALA A 172 6.29 8.05 9.49
C ALA A 172 6.49 9.58 9.41
N SER A 173 6.57 10.27 10.54
CA SER A 173 6.85 11.70 10.64
C SER A 173 7.66 11.99 11.92
N PRO A 174 8.94 12.40 11.79
CA PRO A 174 9.77 12.78 12.92
C PRO A 174 9.13 13.86 13.81
N GLU A 175 8.40 14.81 13.21
CA GLU A 175 7.72 15.89 13.92
C GLU A 175 6.47 15.41 14.69
N ALA A 176 5.72 14.45 14.14
CA ALA A 176 4.53 13.90 14.77
C ALA A 176 4.86 12.99 15.97
N GLY A 177 5.98 12.28 15.91
CA GLY A 177 6.45 11.42 17.01
C GLY A 177 6.74 12.19 18.30
N MET A 178 7.19 13.45 18.21
CA MET A 178 7.60 14.26 19.36
C MET A 178 6.43 14.72 20.26
N ALA A 179 5.22 14.85 19.72
CA ALA A 179 4.04 15.28 20.49
C ALA A 179 3.51 14.20 21.46
N GLY A 180 3.84 12.92 21.23
CA GLY A 180 3.44 11.78 22.06
C GLY A 180 4.43 11.42 23.17
N LEU A 181 5.63 12.01 23.20
CA LEU A 181 6.70 11.60 24.09
C LEU A 181 6.74 12.49 25.34
N THR A 182 6.35 11.93 26.50
CA THR A 182 6.84 12.46 27.78
C THR A 182 8.34 12.15 27.88
N GLY A 183 9.12 13.03 28.52
CA GLY A 183 10.60 13.02 28.50
C GLY A 183 11.31 11.73 28.95
N THR A 184 10.57 10.70 29.37
CA THR A 184 11.07 9.37 29.77
C THR A 184 11.44 8.47 28.58
N ILE A 185 10.94 8.73 27.35
CA ILE A 185 11.12 7.83 26.18
C ILE A 185 12.23 8.32 25.22
N ALA A 186 12.73 9.56 25.35
CA ALA A 186 13.75 10.10 24.45
C ALA A 186 15.08 9.30 24.44
N GLY A 187 15.39 8.58 25.53
CA GLY A 187 16.57 7.72 25.63
C GLY A 187 16.42 6.33 24.98
N THR A 188 15.22 5.93 24.56
CA THR A 188 14.94 4.58 24.01
C THR A 188 14.69 4.58 22.50
N GLN A 189 14.68 5.74 21.82
CA GLN A 189 14.39 5.85 20.38
C GLN A 189 15.29 4.96 19.50
N GLN A 190 16.57 4.80 19.84
CA GLN A 190 17.54 4.16 18.96
C GLN A 190 17.44 2.61 18.89
N GLY A 191 16.55 1.96 19.64
CA GLY A 191 16.64 0.50 19.85
C GLY A 191 15.33 -0.28 19.94
N MET A 192 14.19 0.30 19.58
CA MET A 192 12.89 -0.31 19.93
C MET A 192 12.19 -1.04 18.79
N ILE A 193 12.48 -0.72 17.52
CA ILE A 193 12.10 -1.52 16.34
C ILE A 193 13.34 -1.67 15.45
N SER A 194 14.32 -2.40 15.97
CA SER A 194 15.42 -2.91 15.16
C SER A 194 15.24 -4.41 15.06
N PHE A 195 15.10 -4.92 13.85
CA PHE A 195 15.00 -6.36 13.66
C PHE A 195 16.37 -7.00 13.91
N THR A 196 16.34 -8.21 14.50
CA THR A 196 17.58 -8.96 14.71
C THR A 196 18.17 -9.34 13.35
N ARG A 197 19.49 -9.57 13.30
CA ARG A 197 20.13 -10.08 12.08
C ARG A 197 19.48 -11.37 11.56
N ALA A 198 19.00 -12.24 12.45
CA ALA A 198 18.31 -13.45 12.05
C ALA A 198 16.96 -13.16 11.37
N ASN A 199 16.21 -12.17 11.85
CA ASN A 199 14.97 -11.72 11.21
C ASN A 199 15.24 -11.15 9.82
N GLU A 200 16.30 -10.35 9.65
CA GLU A 200 16.68 -9.77 8.35
C GLU A 200 17.09 -10.85 7.35
N GLU A 201 17.92 -11.81 7.77
CA GLU A 201 18.31 -12.94 6.92
C GLU A 201 17.08 -13.81 6.55
N GLU A 202 16.15 -14.03 7.48
CA GLU A 202 14.90 -14.75 7.21
C GLU A 202 14.02 -13.99 6.21
N ALA A 203 13.85 -12.68 6.39
CA ALA A 203 13.04 -11.82 5.52
C ALA A 203 13.63 -11.69 4.11
N ASP A 204 14.95 -11.54 3.97
CA ASP A 204 15.61 -11.53 2.66
C ASP A 204 15.41 -12.86 1.92
N ARG A 205 15.58 -13.98 2.62
CA ARG A 205 15.45 -15.32 2.03
C ARG A 205 14.06 -15.57 1.50
N ILE A 206 13.04 -15.29 2.31
CA ILE A 206 11.64 -15.49 1.93
C ILE A 206 11.24 -14.46 0.88
N GLY A 207 11.62 -13.19 1.08
CA GLY A 207 11.33 -12.10 0.17
C GLY A 207 11.87 -12.35 -1.23
N LEU A 208 13.10 -12.85 -1.35
CA LEU A 208 13.70 -13.18 -2.63
C LEU A 208 12.91 -14.26 -3.38
N GLN A 209 12.42 -15.27 -2.66
CA GLN A 209 11.56 -16.30 -3.27
C GLN A 209 10.20 -15.74 -3.68
N VAL A 210 9.59 -14.87 -2.87
CA VAL A 210 8.32 -14.20 -3.21
C VAL A 210 8.50 -13.33 -4.46
N LEU A 211 9.59 -12.56 -4.51
CA LEU A 211 9.97 -11.72 -5.65
C LEU A 211 10.09 -12.55 -6.93
N GLN A 212 10.83 -13.67 -6.86
CA GLN A 212 10.99 -14.59 -7.98
C GLN A 212 9.65 -15.21 -8.41
N ARG A 213 8.85 -15.76 -7.47
CA ARG A 213 7.55 -16.39 -7.76
C ARG A 213 6.55 -15.40 -8.37
N SER A 214 6.69 -14.13 -8.05
CA SER A 214 5.88 -13.04 -8.60
C SER A 214 6.32 -12.59 -9.99
N GLY A 215 7.40 -13.17 -10.53
CA GLY A 215 7.93 -12.89 -11.85
C GLY A 215 8.74 -11.59 -11.93
N PHE A 216 9.41 -11.19 -10.84
CA PHE A 216 10.37 -10.09 -10.81
C PHE A 216 11.81 -10.62 -10.80
N ASP A 217 12.77 -9.76 -11.13
CA ASP A 217 14.19 -10.11 -11.17
C ASP A 217 14.76 -10.34 -9.75
N PRO A 218 15.21 -11.55 -9.38
CA PRO A 218 15.82 -11.79 -8.07
C PRO A 218 17.08 -10.95 -7.81
N GLU A 219 17.82 -10.56 -8.85
CA GLU A 219 19.01 -9.69 -8.70
C GLU A 219 18.65 -8.28 -8.22
N ALA A 220 17.39 -7.87 -8.32
CA ALA A 220 16.96 -6.55 -7.88
C ALA A 220 17.10 -6.35 -6.36
N MET A 221 16.94 -7.41 -5.56
CA MET A 221 17.14 -7.32 -4.11
C MET A 221 18.60 -7.00 -3.73
N PRO A 222 19.62 -7.79 -4.13
CA PRO A 222 21.01 -7.44 -3.82
C PRO A 222 21.46 -6.14 -4.50
N ASN A 223 20.91 -5.76 -5.65
CA ASN A 223 21.19 -4.48 -6.29
C ASN A 223 20.67 -3.31 -5.44
N PHE A 224 19.44 -3.39 -4.93
CA PHE A 224 18.89 -2.38 -4.04
C PHE A 224 19.66 -2.30 -2.71
N LEU A 225 19.99 -3.44 -2.10
CA LEU A 225 20.83 -3.48 -0.89
C LEU A 225 22.22 -2.87 -1.13
N GLN A 226 22.83 -3.10 -2.29
CA GLN A 226 24.10 -2.48 -2.64
C GLN A 226 23.96 -0.95 -2.72
N LYS A 227 22.87 -0.42 -3.31
CA LYS A 227 22.61 1.03 -3.32
C LYS A 227 22.48 1.63 -1.92
N LEU A 228 21.82 0.92 -1.00
CA LEU A 228 21.75 1.33 0.42
C LEU A 228 23.13 1.37 1.07
N ALA A 229 23.93 0.33 0.85
CA ALA A 229 25.29 0.24 1.37
C ALA A 229 26.18 1.38 0.82
N ASP A 230 26.07 1.69 -0.48
CA ASP A 230 26.82 2.76 -1.11
C ASP A 230 26.41 4.14 -0.57
N GLN A 231 25.11 4.39 -0.37
CA GLN A 231 24.66 5.63 0.27
C GLN A 231 25.20 5.80 1.68
N SER A 232 25.20 4.72 2.47
CA SER A 232 25.72 4.76 3.84
C SER A 232 27.23 5.03 3.90
N ARG A 233 28.00 4.67 2.88
CA ARG A 233 29.46 4.91 2.85
C ARG A 233 29.82 6.38 2.67
N TYR A 234 28.98 7.15 2.00
CA TYR A 234 29.24 8.55 1.66
C TYR A 234 28.40 9.56 2.46
N ALA A 235 27.45 9.09 3.27
CA ALA A 235 26.58 9.94 4.08
C ALA A 235 27.11 10.11 5.52
N SER A 236 26.91 11.30 6.10
CA SER A 236 27.21 11.58 7.51
C SER A 236 26.18 10.95 8.47
N LYS A 237 24.94 10.77 8.01
CA LYS A 237 23.87 10.02 8.67
C LYS A 237 23.52 8.82 7.77
N PRO A 238 23.54 7.57 8.27
CA PRO A 238 23.09 6.43 7.47
C PRO A 238 21.60 6.56 7.11
N PRO A 239 21.14 5.99 5.97
CA PRO A 239 19.73 5.94 5.64
C PRO A 239 18.89 5.35 6.79
N GLU A 240 17.70 5.90 7.04
CA GLU A 240 16.87 5.47 8.16
C GLU A 240 16.46 4.00 8.08
N MET A 241 16.26 3.48 6.86
CA MET A 241 16.07 2.06 6.61
C MET A 241 17.16 1.19 7.25
N LEU A 242 18.41 1.65 7.35
CA LEU A 242 19.50 0.87 7.96
C LEU A 242 19.46 0.87 9.50
N LEU A 243 18.72 1.78 10.11
CA LEU A 243 18.49 1.80 11.56
C LEU A 243 17.48 0.73 11.98
N THR A 244 16.46 0.51 11.15
CA THR A 244 15.40 -0.49 11.34
C THR A 244 15.78 -1.86 10.77
N HIS A 245 16.49 -1.88 9.63
CA HIS A 245 16.95 -3.05 8.89
C HIS A 245 18.49 -3.04 8.74
N PRO A 246 19.25 -3.53 9.74
CA PRO A 246 20.71 -3.53 9.68
C PRO A 246 21.26 -4.28 8.46
N LEU A 247 22.26 -3.71 7.79
CA LEU A 247 22.88 -4.27 6.58
C LEU A 247 24.39 -4.54 6.76
N PRO A 248 24.78 -5.59 7.50
CA PRO A 248 26.18 -6.02 7.52
C PRO A 248 26.59 -6.60 6.15
N ASP A 249 27.87 -6.52 5.77
CA ASP A 249 28.38 -7.06 4.49
C ASP A 249 27.99 -8.55 4.26
N SER A 250 27.89 -9.32 5.34
CA SER A 250 27.42 -10.70 5.32
C SER A 250 25.99 -10.88 4.80
N ARG A 251 25.08 -9.95 5.08
CA ARG A 251 23.69 -9.98 4.61
C ARG A 251 23.61 -9.72 3.12
N LEU A 252 24.31 -8.68 2.63
CA LEU A 252 24.43 -8.40 1.20
C LEU A 252 25.07 -9.58 0.44
N SER A 253 26.06 -10.24 1.04
CA SER A 253 26.68 -11.42 0.46
C SER A 253 25.73 -12.62 0.39
N ASP A 254 24.90 -12.86 1.43
CA ASP A 254 23.86 -13.91 1.42
C ASP A 254 22.82 -13.63 0.32
N ALA A 255 22.31 -12.40 0.23
CA ALA A 255 21.35 -12.00 -0.79
C ALA A 255 21.89 -12.23 -2.22
N ARG A 256 23.15 -11.84 -2.48
CA ARG A 256 23.82 -12.12 -3.78
C ARG A 256 23.97 -13.60 -4.05
N ASN A 257 24.44 -14.38 -3.07
CA ASN A 257 24.65 -15.81 -3.24
C ASN A 257 23.34 -16.53 -3.59
N ARG A 258 22.22 -16.09 -3.00
CA ARG A 258 20.90 -16.66 -3.26
C ARG A 258 20.33 -16.25 -4.60
N ALA A 259 20.42 -14.97 -4.97
CA ALA A 259 19.99 -14.48 -6.28
C ALA A 259 20.73 -15.22 -7.41
N ASN A 260 22.04 -15.41 -7.28
CA ASN A 260 22.87 -16.17 -8.21
C ASN A 260 22.48 -17.66 -8.36
N GLN A 261 21.81 -18.25 -7.37
CA GLN A 261 21.32 -19.64 -7.42
C GLN A 261 19.95 -19.74 -8.09
N MET A 262 19.25 -18.62 -8.26
CA MET A 262 17.96 -18.56 -8.92
C MET A 262 18.12 -18.38 -10.44
N PRO A 263 17.20 -18.91 -11.25
CA PRO A 263 17.13 -18.58 -12.66
C PRO A 263 17.06 -17.06 -12.87
N ARG A 264 17.95 -16.53 -13.71
CA ARG A 264 17.93 -15.11 -14.06
C ARG A 264 16.66 -14.77 -14.85
N ILE A 265 15.90 -13.79 -14.37
CA ILE A 265 14.70 -13.29 -15.03
C ILE A 265 14.92 -11.84 -15.45
N VAL A 266 15.00 -11.58 -16.76
CA VAL A 266 15.08 -10.20 -17.27
C VAL A 266 13.66 -9.68 -17.48
N VAL A 267 13.23 -8.79 -16.60
CA VAL A 267 11.86 -8.23 -16.60
C VAL A 267 11.92 -6.73 -16.87
N GLN A 268 11.02 -6.26 -17.73
CA GLN A 268 10.83 -4.82 -17.95
C GLN A 268 9.77 -4.30 -16.97
N SER A 269 10.10 -3.24 -16.23
CA SER A 269 9.16 -2.54 -15.34
C SER A 269 7.87 -2.16 -16.06
N SER A 270 6.74 -2.25 -15.38
CA SER A 270 5.45 -1.77 -15.87
C SER A 270 5.51 -0.28 -16.24
N GLU A 271 4.59 0.15 -17.11
CA GLU A 271 4.43 1.59 -17.39
C GLU A 271 3.92 2.33 -16.13
N ASP A 272 3.05 1.68 -15.36
CA ASP A 272 2.52 2.20 -14.09
C ASP A 272 3.62 2.50 -13.07
N PHE A 273 4.68 1.68 -12.98
CA PHE A 273 5.84 1.99 -12.13
C PHE A 273 6.47 3.33 -12.50
N TYR A 274 6.69 3.56 -13.80
CA TYR A 274 7.29 4.80 -14.25
C TYR A 274 6.34 5.99 -14.06
N PHE A 275 5.04 5.83 -14.30
CA PHE A 275 4.04 6.88 -14.02
C PHE A 275 3.93 7.20 -12.52
N ALA A 276 3.89 6.18 -11.66
CA ALA A 276 3.90 6.35 -10.21
C ALA A 276 5.14 7.11 -9.76
N LYS A 277 6.33 6.72 -10.26
CA LYS A 277 7.59 7.38 -9.92
C LYS A 277 7.61 8.86 -10.34
N VAL A 278 7.26 9.19 -11.58
CA VAL A 278 7.25 10.62 -12.00
C VAL A 278 6.12 11.41 -11.34
N ARG A 279 4.98 10.78 -11.03
CA ARG A 279 3.89 11.43 -10.29
C ARG A 279 4.30 11.75 -8.86
N ILE A 280 4.95 10.81 -8.16
CA ILE A 280 5.49 11.05 -6.81
C ILE A 280 6.50 12.19 -6.83
N LEU A 281 7.51 12.11 -7.68
CA LEU A 281 8.56 13.14 -7.75
C LEU A 281 8.03 14.50 -8.22
N GLY A 282 7.00 14.52 -9.08
CA GLY A 282 6.45 15.74 -9.66
C GLY A 282 5.35 16.40 -8.82
N MET A 283 4.43 15.62 -8.26
CA MET A 283 3.31 16.13 -7.45
C MET A 283 3.68 16.32 -5.98
N TYR A 284 4.48 15.39 -5.43
CA TYR A 284 4.78 15.26 -4.00
C TYR A 284 6.25 15.46 -3.63
N GLY A 285 7.14 15.61 -4.61
CA GLY A 285 8.55 15.91 -4.38
C GLY A 285 8.75 17.27 -3.69
N THR A 286 9.81 17.38 -2.90
CA THR A 286 10.20 18.60 -2.20
C THR A 286 11.11 19.48 -3.05
N GLU A 287 11.43 20.68 -2.57
CA GLU A 287 12.38 21.58 -3.24
C GLU A 287 13.77 20.97 -3.38
N ASP A 288 14.19 20.13 -2.41
CA ASP A 288 15.48 19.45 -2.42
C ASP A 288 15.50 18.23 -3.35
N HIS A 289 14.33 17.62 -3.57
CA HIS A 289 14.19 16.39 -4.35
C HIS A 289 13.05 16.43 -5.38
N PRO A 290 13.04 17.40 -6.31
CA PRO A 290 11.99 17.53 -7.30
C PRO A 290 12.16 16.53 -8.47
N LEU A 291 11.11 16.36 -9.27
CA LEU A 291 11.22 15.77 -10.60
C LEU A 291 12.09 16.65 -11.52
N THR A 292 13.29 16.18 -11.85
CA THR A 292 14.27 16.95 -12.65
C THR A 292 14.11 16.75 -14.16
N ASP A 293 14.53 17.76 -14.92
CA ASP A 293 14.59 17.68 -16.38
C ASP A 293 15.57 16.62 -16.88
N ASP A 294 16.69 16.45 -16.18
CA ASP A 294 17.70 15.43 -16.48
C ASP A 294 17.11 14.01 -16.35
N TYR A 295 16.31 13.76 -15.31
CA TYR A 295 15.65 12.47 -15.15
C TYR A 295 14.62 12.21 -16.26
N LEU A 296 13.82 13.21 -16.61
CA LEU A 296 12.89 13.10 -17.75
C LEU A 296 13.63 12.89 -19.08
N LYS A 297 14.80 13.53 -19.25
CA LYS A 297 15.65 13.33 -20.42
C LYS A 297 16.16 11.88 -20.47
N GLN A 298 16.67 11.35 -19.37
CA GLN A 298 17.10 9.96 -19.25
C GLN A 298 15.97 8.99 -19.62
N LEU A 299 14.74 9.22 -19.13
CA LEU A 299 13.59 8.39 -19.47
C LEU A 299 13.22 8.49 -20.97
N SER A 300 13.35 9.68 -21.56
CA SER A 300 13.06 9.90 -22.99
C SER A 300 14.04 9.17 -23.93
N ASP A 301 15.25 8.87 -23.46
CA ASP A 301 16.26 8.10 -24.20
C ASP A 301 16.10 6.58 -23.97
N GLY A 302 15.14 6.17 -23.13
CA GLY A 302 14.87 4.79 -22.75
C GLY A 302 13.88 4.06 -23.66
N ASN A 303 13.27 2.99 -23.14
CA ASN A 303 12.25 2.20 -23.83
C ASN A 303 10.90 2.95 -23.96
N ILE A 304 9.94 2.41 -24.72
CA ILE A 304 8.66 3.07 -25.00
C ILE A 304 7.88 3.46 -23.72
N ARG A 305 7.89 2.61 -22.67
CA ARG A 305 7.22 2.91 -21.40
C ARG A 305 7.89 4.07 -20.67
N GLN A 306 9.22 4.13 -20.71
CA GLN A 306 9.99 5.25 -20.15
C GLN A 306 9.73 6.53 -20.95
N GLN A 307 9.64 6.45 -22.27
CA GLN A 307 9.30 7.60 -23.12
C GLN A 307 7.90 8.15 -22.83
N SER A 308 6.90 7.27 -22.67
CA SER A 308 5.55 7.67 -22.22
C SER A 308 5.61 8.35 -20.85
N ALA A 309 6.33 7.77 -19.90
CA ALA A 309 6.50 8.36 -18.56
C ALA A 309 7.24 9.69 -18.57
N ALA A 310 8.20 9.88 -19.47
CA ALA A 310 8.86 11.17 -19.66
C ALA A 310 7.86 12.25 -20.14
N GLN A 311 6.98 11.91 -21.08
CA GLN A 311 5.93 12.81 -21.57
C GLN A 311 4.91 13.12 -20.47
N TYR A 312 4.41 12.09 -19.79
CA TYR A 312 3.48 12.27 -18.67
C TYR A 312 4.11 13.08 -17.53
N GLY A 313 5.35 12.78 -17.13
CA GLY A 313 6.08 13.54 -16.11
C GLY A 313 6.32 15.01 -16.50
N ARG A 314 6.58 15.28 -17.79
CA ARG A 314 6.63 16.65 -18.31
C ARG A 314 5.27 17.36 -18.22
N ALA A 315 4.17 16.65 -18.49
CA ALA A 315 2.83 17.20 -18.30
C ALA A 315 2.53 17.50 -16.82
N VAL A 316 2.97 16.64 -15.90
CA VAL A 316 2.90 16.88 -14.44
C VAL A 316 3.66 18.15 -14.06
N GLN A 317 4.90 18.34 -14.54
CA GLN A 317 5.66 19.58 -14.29
C GLN A 317 4.92 20.82 -14.82
N PHE A 318 4.38 20.77 -16.05
CA PHE A 318 3.62 21.88 -16.60
C PHE A 318 2.33 22.16 -15.82
N TYR A 319 1.64 21.14 -15.36
CA TYR A 319 0.47 21.29 -14.49
C TYR A 319 0.84 21.97 -13.17
N LYS A 320 1.89 21.51 -12.48
CA LYS A 320 2.39 22.13 -11.24
C LYS A 320 2.84 23.58 -11.44
N ALA A 321 3.39 23.90 -12.61
CA ALA A 321 3.73 25.26 -13.03
C ALA A 321 2.54 26.08 -13.56
N LYS A 322 1.30 25.58 -13.42
CA LYS A 322 0.04 26.19 -13.92
C LYS A 322 0.04 26.48 -15.43
N SER A 323 0.93 25.83 -16.18
CA SER A 323 1.05 25.90 -17.62
C SER A 323 0.13 24.89 -18.30
N PHE A 324 -1.16 25.00 -17.98
CA PHE A 324 -2.21 24.02 -18.30
C PHE A 324 -2.31 23.69 -19.81
N ASN A 325 -2.16 24.68 -20.68
CA ASN A 325 -2.21 24.45 -22.13
C ASN A 325 -1.04 23.59 -22.62
N GLN A 326 0.15 23.75 -22.04
CA GLN A 326 1.32 22.93 -22.39
C GLN A 326 1.15 21.50 -21.90
N ALA A 327 0.65 21.31 -20.67
CA ALA A 327 0.33 19.98 -20.13
C ALA A 327 -0.72 19.27 -21.02
N ARG A 328 -1.80 19.97 -21.38
CA ARG A 328 -2.86 19.45 -22.27
C ARG A 328 -2.34 19.04 -23.63
N ASN A 329 -1.49 19.87 -24.25
CA ASN A 329 -0.91 19.58 -25.57
C ASN A 329 -0.07 18.28 -25.59
N ILE A 330 0.46 17.86 -24.43
CA ILE A 330 1.17 16.59 -24.28
C ILE A 330 0.18 15.44 -24.07
N LEU A 331 -0.77 15.62 -23.14
CA LEU A 331 -1.67 14.53 -22.71
C LEU A 331 -2.73 14.16 -23.74
N GLU A 332 -3.25 15.12 -24.52
CA GLU A 332 -4.31 14.82 -25.49
C GLU A 332 -3.89 13.81 -26.58
N PRO A 333 -2.70 13.93 -27.21
CA PRO A 333 -2.19 12.89 -28.10
C PRO A 333 -2.00 11.53 -27.41
N MET A 334 -1.58 11.51 -26.15
CA MET A 334 -1.37 10.28 -25.38
C MET A 334 -2.71 9.59 -25.10
N LEU A 335 -3.70 10.33 -24.60
CA LEU A 335 -5.06 9.82 -24.37
C LEU A 335 -5.73 9.36 -25.67
N LYS A 336 -5.45 10.00 -26.82
CA LYS A 336 -5.98 9.52 -28.11
C LYS A 336 -5.43 8.13 -28.48
N LYS A 337 -4.20 7.80 -28.08
CA LYS A 337 -3.59 6.48 -28.31
C LYS A 337 -4.09 5.44 -27.31
N ASP A 338 -4.30 5.85 -26.07
CA ASP A 338 -4.84 5.00 -25.00
C ASP A 338 -5.99 5.70 -24.26
N PRO A 339 -7.23 5.62 -24.79
CA PRO A 339 -8.38 6.37 -24.26
C PRO A 339 -8.85 5.96 -22.87
N GLY A 340 -8.45 4.77 -22.40
CA GLY A 340 -8.83 4.23 -21.10
C GLY A 340 -7.80 4.44 -20.00
N ASN A 341 -6.68 5.10 -20.30
CA ASN A 341 -5.59 5.25 -19.34
C ASN A 341 -5.98 6.17 -18.18
N ALA A 342 -6.07 5.60 -16.96
CA ALA A 342 -6.48 6.33 -15.77
C ALA A 342 -5.53 7.50 -15.44
N TRP A 343 -4.22 7.35 -15.64
CA TRP A 343 -3.23 8.40 -15.36
C TRP A 343 -3.45 9.65 -16.23
N TYR A 344 -3.81 9.48 -17.49
CA TYR A 344 -4.07 10.59 -18.41
C TYR A 344 -5.43 11.22 -18.17
N LEU A 345 -6.45 10.40 -17.92
CA LEU A 345 -7.80 10.86 -17.61
C LEU A 345 -7.82 11.70 -16.32
N ASP A 346 -7.12 11.25 -15.28
CA ASP A 346 -6.94 11.96 -14.01
C ASP A 346 -6.30 13.34 -14.21
N LEU A 347 -5.10 13.41 -14.79
CA LEU A 347 -4.40 14.69 -14.94
C LEU A 347 -5.12 15.66 -15.90
N LEU A 348 -5.80 15.16 -16.94
CA LEU A 348 -6.63 16.01 -17.79
C LEU A 348 -7.90 16.52 -17.09
N THR A 349 -8.44 15.75 -16.14
CA THR A 349 -9.57 16.16 -15.29
C THR A 349 -9.14 17.31 -14.39
N ASP A 350 -8.00 17.19 -13.72
CA ASP A 350 -7.41 18.26 -12.91
C ASP A 350 -7.19 19.54 -13.72
N ILE A 351 -6.58 19.42 -14.91
CA ILE A 351 -6.35 20.56 -15.81
C ILE A 351 -7.68 21.25 -16.19
N ASP A 352 -8.71 20.48 -16.53
CA ASP A 352 -10.02 21.03 -16.89
C ASP A 352 -10.69 21.73 -15.70
N ILE A 353 -10.64 21.15 -14.51
CA ILE A 353 -11.23 21.74 -13.29
C ILE A 353 -10.53 23.06 -12.95
N ASP A 354 -9.20 23.10 -12.98
CA ASP A 354 -8.42 24.31 -12.67
C ASP A 354 -8.61 25.42 -13.71
N GLN A 355 -8.83 25.07 -14.98
CA GLN A 355 -9.16 26.02 -16.04
C GLN A 355 -10.66 26.39 -16.09
N LYS A 356 -11.49 25.90 -15.17
CA LYS A 356 -12.95 26.10 -15.15
C LYS A 356 -13.66 25.56 -16.40
N HIS A 357 -13.09 24.53 -17.00
CA HIS A 357 -13.62 23.74 -18.11
C HIS A 357 -14.25 22.42 -17.60
N VAL A 358 -15.01 22.50 -16.51
CA VAL A 358 -15.59 21.32 -15.85
C VAL A 358 -16.53 20.49 -16.76
N PRO A 359 -17.37 21.09 -17.64
CA PRO A 359 -18.19 20.32 -18.57
C PRO A 359 -17.38 19.39 -19.50
N GLN A 360 -16.16 19.82 -19.88
CA GLN A 360 -15.25 19.01 -20.69
C GLN A 360 -14.69 17.81 -19.90
N ALA A 361 -14.37 18.00 -18.62
CA ALA A 361 -13.97 16.92 -17.72
C ALA A 361 -15.06 15.87 -17.56
N ILE A 362 -16.29 16.32 -17.25
CA ILE A 362 -17.46 15.45 -17.09
C ILE A 362 -17.69 14.66 -18.38
N ALA A 363 -17.75 15.33 -19.53
CA ALA A 363 -18.00 14.65 -20.81
C ALA A 363 -16.93 13.60 -21.14
N ARG A 364 -15.65 13.87 -20.81
CA ARG A 364 -14.55 12.91 -21.02
C ARG A 364 -14.70 11.69 -20.12
N LEU A 365 -14.98 11.89 -18.84
CA LEU A 365 -15.09 10.81 -17.85
C LEU A 365 -16.38 9.99 -18.02
N GLU A 366 -17.49 10.63 -18.40
CA GLU A 366 -18.73 9.93 -18.78
C GLU A 366 -18.52 9.05 -20.02
N LYS A 367 -17.76 9.53 -21.02
CA LYS A 367 -17.39 8.72 -22.18
C LYS A 367 -16.50 7.52 -21.81
N ALA A 368 -15.74 7.62 -20.73
CA ALA A 368 -14.93 6.53 -20.18
C ALA A 368 -15.70 5.63 -19.20
N ASP A 369 -17.04 5.78 -19.12
CA ASP A 369 -17.92 5.04 -18.20
C ASP A 369 -17.51 5.15 -16.72
N ALA A 370 -16.83 6.24 -16.34
CA ALA A 370 -16.17 6.41 -15.03
C ALA A 370 -17.10 6.15 -13.84
N ALA A 371 -18.35 6.63 -13.89
CA ALA A 371 -19.32 6.47 -12.80
C ALA A 371 -19.77 5.02 -12.56
N THR A 372 -19.57 4.13 -13.54
CA THR A 372 -19.91 2.70 -13.46
C THR A 372 -18.70 1.78 -13.60
N SER A 373 -17.51 2.36 -13.80
CA SER A 373 -16.24 1.65 -13.89
C SER A 373 -15.96 0.86 -12.61
N LYS A 374 -15.15 -0.19 -12.70
CA LYS A 374 -14.59 -0.87 -11.52
C LYS A 374 -13.37 -0.13 -10.96
N ASP A 375 -12.85 0.84 -11.71
CA ASP A 375 -11.70 1.65 -11.32
C ASP A 375 -12.14 2.76 -10.35
N ALA A 376 -11.66 2.66 -9.11
CA ALA A 376 -11.99 3.59 -8.03
C ALA A 376 -11.45 5.00 -8.33
N VAL A 377 -10.30 5.13 -9.00
CA VAL A 377 -9.70 6.42 -9.39
C VAL A 377 -10.66 7.18 -10.30
N LEU A 378 -11.22 6.50 -11.30
CA LEU A 378 -12.16 7.11 -12.23
C LEU A 378 -13.47 7.50 -11.54
N GLN A 379 -13.98 6.67 -10.61
CA GLN A 379 -15.17 6.99 -9.82
C GLN A 379 -14.96 8.26 -8.95
N LEU A 380 -13.82 8.40 -8.30
CA LEU A 380 -13.49 9.60 -7.53
C LEU A 380 -13.32 10.84 -8.43
N ASN A 381 -12.65 10.69 -9.57
CA ASN A 381 -12.46 11.77 -10.54
C ASN A 381 -13.80 12.32 -11.06
N ILE A 382 -14.72 11.45 -11.49
CA ILE A 382 -16.04 11.90 -11.98
C ILE A 382 -16.90 12.46 -10.84
N ALA A 383 -16.80 11.91 -9.63
CA ALA A 383 -17.48 12.45 -8.47
C ALA A 383 -17.01 13.88 -8.17
N ASN A 384 -15.70 14.12 -8.17
CA ASN A 384 -15.13 15.46 -8.00
C ASN A 384 -15.55 16.41 -9.14
N ALA A 385 -15.49 15.96 -10.40
CA ALA A 385 -15.93 16.75 -11.54
C ALA A 385 -17.43 17.11 -11.46
N TYR A 386 -18.30 16.20 -11.02
CA TYR A 386 -19.71 16.50 -10.77
C TYR A 386 -19.89 17.54 -9.66
N ILE A 387 -19.09 17.49 -8.59
CA ILE A 387 -19.15 18.49 -7.52
C ILE A 387 -18.76 19.87 -8.07
N GLU A 388 -17.60 19.97 -8.72
CA GLU A 388 -17.11 21.22 -9.32
C GLU A 388 -18.03 21.77 -10.42
N GLY A 389 -18.81 20.90 -11.07
CA GLY A 389 -19.80 21.24 -12.09
C GLY A 389 -21.18 21.61 -11.52
N GLY A 390 -21.38 21.51 -10.20
CA GLY A 390 -22.67 21.74 -9.54
C GLY A 390 -23.68 20.60 -9.69
N GLU A 391 -23.29 19.45 -10.24
CA GLU A 391 -24.12 18.25 -10.38
C GLU A 391 -24.15 17.41 -9.08
N LEU A 392 -24.42 18.08 -7.97
CA LEU A 392 -24.23 17.54 -6.61
C LEU A 392 -25.04 16.27 -6.34
N ALA A 393 -26.27 16.16 -6.85
CA ALA A 393 -27.10 14.98 -6.67
C ALA A 393 -26.58 13.74 -7.41
N LYS A 394 -25.87 13.92 -8.54
CA LYS A 394 -25.18 12.81 -9.22
C LYS A 394 -23.95 12.39 -8.41
N ALA A 395 -23.17 13.37 -7.94
CA ALA A 395 -22.00 13.13 -7.10
C ALA A 395 -22.37 12.36 -5.83
N SER A 396 -23.33 12.84 -5.03
CA SER A 396 -23.72 12.18 -3.77
C SER A 396 -24.25 10.76 -4.00
N ARG A 397 -25.06 10.54 -5.05
CA ARG A 397 -25.54 9.19 -5.40
C ARG A 397 -24.40 8.22 -5.71
N LEU A 398 -23.41 8.66 -6.47
CA LEU A 398 -22.22 7.86 -6.77
C LEU A 398 -21.42 7.62 -5.48
N LEU A 399 -21.15 8.67 -4.72
CA LEU A 399 -20.32 8.61 -3.52
C LEU A 399 -20.93 7.76 -2.41
N TYR A 400 -22.26 7.72 -2.26
CA TYR A 400 -22.90 6.76 -1.34
C TYR A 400 -22.65 5.30 -1.71
N ARG A 401 -22.58 4.97 -3.00
CA ARG A 401 -22.22 3.62 -3.46
C ARG A 401 -20.73 3.38 -3.29
N TYR A 402 -19.92 4.39 -3.58
CA TYR A 402 -18.47 4.35 -3.43
C TYR A 402 -18.07 4.07 -1.99
N THR A 403 -18.52 4.89 -1.03
CA THR A 403 -18.13 4.75 0.38
C THR A 403 -18.72 3.51 1.05
N TYR A 404 -19.78 2.93 0.47
CA TYR A 404 -20.25 1.60 0.87
C TYR A 404 -19.29 0.49 0.42
N ALA A 405 -18.74 0.58 -0.79
CA ALA A 405 -17.79 -0.40 -1.33
C ALA A 405 -16.35 -0.20 -0.80
N HIS A 406 -15.98 1.03 -0.49
CA HIS A 406 -14.65 1.47 -0.04
C HIS A 406 -14.77 2.26 1.27
N PRO A 407 -15.22 1.62 2.38
CA PRO A 407 -15.49 2.32 3.64
C PRO A 407 -14.24 2.93 4.30
N ASP A 408 -13.04 2.46 3.93
CA ASP A 408 -11.77 2.90 4.50
C ASP A 408 -11.05 3.98 3.68
N ASP A 409 -11.61 4.39 2.55
CA ASP A 409 -11.06 5.46 1.71
C ASP A 409 -11.58 6.84 2.14
N VAL A 410 -10.65 7.65 2.66
CA VAL A 410 -10.93 9.01 3.15
C VAL A 410 -11.38 9.94 2.01
N ASN A 411 -10.86 9.77 0.79
CA ASN A 411 -11.20 10.62 -0.35
C ASN A 411 -12.70 10.55 -0.67
N GLY A 412 -13.27 9.34 -0.64
CA GLY A 412 -14.69 9.12 -0.87
C GLY A 412 -15.57 9.81 0.17
N TRP A 413 -15.21 9.72 1.45
CA TRP A 413 -15.94 10.38 2.54
C TRP A 413 -15.82 11.91 2.51
N ASP A 414 -14.65 12.43 2.14
CA ASP A 414 -14.42 13.88 2.05
C ASP A 414 -15.17 14.49 0.86
N LEU A 415 -15.15 13.83 -0.31
CA LEU A 415 -15.96 14.24 -1.45
C LEU A 415 -17.46 14.13 -1.16
N LEU A 416 -17.89 13.07 -0.45
CA LEU A 416 -19.29 12.92 -0.05
C LEU A 416 -19.71 14.08 0.86
N THR A 417 -18.88 14.39 1.86
CA THR A 417 -19.07 15.51 2.78
C THR A 417 -19.23 16.81 2.01
N LYS A 418 -18.33 17.12 1.07
CA LYS A 418 -18.41 18.32 0.23
C LYS A 418 -19.71 18.35 -0.59
N SER A 419 -20.04 17.26 -1.26
CA SER A 419 -21.23 17.15 -2.11
C SER A 419 -22.54 17.40 -1.34
N VAL A 420 -22.69 16.80 -0.14
CA VAL A 420 -23.92 16.94 0.65
C VAL A 420 -23.96 18.27 1.43
N ALA A 421 -22.80 18.84 1.77
CA ALA A 421 -22.70 20.18 2.36
C ALA A 421 -23.21 21.24 1.38
N GLU A 422 -22.77 21.19 0.11
CA GLU A 422 -23.22 22.13 -0.93
C GLU A 422 -24.71 21.95 -1.28
N GLN A 423 -25.29 20.77 -1.03
CA GLN A 423 -26.74 20.53 -1.13
C GLN A 423 -27.54 21.06 0.08
N GLY A 424 -26.86 21.50 1.16
CA GLY A 424 -27.51 21.92 2.40
C GLY A 424 -28.05 20.76 3.25
N LEU A 425 -27.62 19.52 2.99
CA LEU A 425 -28.10 18.31 3.69
C LEU A 425 -27.32 18.08 5.00
N ARG A 426 -27.58 18.93 6.00
CA ARG A 426 -26.74 19.06 7.20
C ARG A 426 -26.53 17.76 7.99
N ALA A 427 -27.58 16.96 8.21
CA ALA A 427 -27.44 15.70 8.95
C ALA A 427 -26.55 14.69 8.20
N GLN A 428 -26.65 14.63 6.87
CA GLN A 428 -25.84 13.75 6.04
C GLN A 428 -24.39 14.23 5.97
N GLU A 429 -24.17 15.55 5.91
CA GLU A 429 -22.83 16.16 6.00
C GLU A 429 -22.13 15.77 7.30
N LEU A 430 -22.82 15.94 8.43
CA LEU A 430 -22.27 15.59 9.74
C LEU A 430 -21.93 14.10 9.82
N ALA A 431 -22.78 13.23 9.28
CA ALA A 431 -22.53 11.79 9.26
C ALA A 431 -21.33 11.42 8.36
N ALA A 432 -21.24 11.96 7.14
CA ALA A 432 -20.12 11.71 6.24
C ALA A 432 -18.79 12.21 6.84
N ARG A 433 -18.79 13.42 7.41
CA ARG A 433 -17.61 13.98 8.08
C ARG A 433 -17.20 13.17 9.32
N ALA A 434 -18.17 12.60 10.02
CA ALA A 434 -17.90 11.73 11.16
C ALA A 434 -17.11 10.48 10.75
N GLU A 435 -17.38 9.92 9.57
CA GLU A 435 -16.61 8.77 9.07
C GLU A 435 -15.15 9.15 8.77
N SER A 436 -14.89 10.30 8.13
CA SER A 436 -13.53 10.81 7.96
C SER A 436 -12.82 10.97 9.32
N MET A 437 -13.50 11.55 10.32
CA MET A 437 -12.95 11.69 11.68
C MET A 437 -12.68 10.33 12.34
N ALA A 438 -13.53 9.33 12.13
CA ALA A 438 -13.31 7.98 12.64
C ALA A 438 -12.08 7.33 12.00
N LEU A 439 -11.91 7.48 10.68
CA LEU A 439 -10.78 6.91 9.92
C LEU A 439 -9.43 7.51 10.33
N VAL A 440 -9.40 8.75 10.83
CA VAL A 440 -8.20 9.41 11.37
C VAL A 440 -8.06 9.27 12.91
N GLY A 441 -8.81 8.36 13.52
CA GLY A 441 -8.69 8.05 14.96
C GLY A 441 -9.36 9.06 15.90
N ARG A 442 -10.03 10.09 15.39
CA ARG A 442 -10.73 11.12 16.18
C ARG A 442 -12.15 10.66 16.56
N LEU A 443 -12.23 9.57 17.31
CA LEU A 443 -13.50 8.88 17.62
C LEU A 443 -14.48 9.77 18.40
N ASP A 444 -14.03 10.58 19.35
CA ASP A 444 -14.91 11.49 20.10
C ASP A 444 -15.55 12.56 19.21
N GLN A 445 -14.76 13.12 18.27
CA GLN A 445 -15.27 14.10 17.31
C GLN A 445 -16.30 13.45 16.38
N SER A 446 -16.01 12.23 15.91
CA SER A 446 -16.92 11.43 15.10
C SER A 446 -18.26 11.17 15.82
N ILE A 447 -18.22 10.70 17.08
CA ILE A 447 -19.42 10.44 17.90
C ILE A 447 -20.23 11.73 18.12
N SER A 448 -19.56 12.86 18.39
CA SER A 448 -20.21 14.16 18.57
C SER A 448 -20.94 14.63 17.30
N MET A 449 -20.32 14.45 16.13
CA MET A 449 -20.92 14.78 14.84
C MET A 449 -22.14 13.90 14.54
N LEU A 450 -22.05 12.59 14.75
CA LEU A 450 -23.18 11.68 14.57
C LEU A 450 -24.32 11.95 15.56
N SER A 451 -23.99 12.30 16.81
CA SER A 451 -25.01 12.66 17.81
C SER A 451 -25.77 13.91 17.37
N SER A 452 -25.07 14.88 16.78
CA SER A 452 -25.66 16.08 16.21
C SER A 452 -26.51 15.78 14.96
N ALA A 453 -26.09 14.82 14.12
CA ALA A 453 -26.86 14.34 12.96
C ALA A 453 -28.15 13.61 13.40
N SER A 454 -28.06 12.75 14.42
CA SER A 454 -29.18 12.03 15.02
C SER A 454 -30.21 13.01 15.59
N ALA A 455 -29.78 14.01 16.34
CA ALA A 455 -30.66 15.03 16.94
C ALA A 455 -31.42 15.87 15.90
N GLN A 456 -30.87 16.04 14.69
CA GLN A 456 -31.53 16.76 13.59
C GLN A 456 -32.46 15.86 12.76
N SER A 457 -32.40 14.54 12.96
CA SER A 457 -33.21 13.57 12.23
C SER A 457 -34.59 13.43 12.85
N LYS A 458 -35.59 13.04 12.04
CA LYS A 458 -36.94 12.79 12.55
C LYS A 458 -36.92 11.64 13.57
N LEU A 459 -37.55 11.84 14.72
CA LEU A 459 -37.65 10.82 15.77
C LEU A 459 -38.30 9.54 15.22
N GLY A 460 -37.66 8.39 15.46
CA GLY A 460 -38.08 7.07 14.99
C GLY A 460 -37.83 6.81 13.49
N SER A 461 -37.10 7.70 12.80
CA SER A 461 -36.71 7.47 11.41
C SER A 461 -35.58 6.45 11.27
N LEU A 462 -35.47 5.87 10.07
CA LEU A 462 -34.34 4.98 9.75
C LEU A 462 -32.99 5.71 9.82
N ASP A 463 -32.95 7.00 9.48
CA ASP A 463 -31.71 7.79 9.53
C ASP A 463 -31.24 7.99 10.96
N GLN A 464 -32.15 8.33 11.89
CA GLN A 464 -31.84 8.38 13.31
C GLN A 464 -31.28 7.05 13.81
N ALA A 465 -31.97 5.94 13.52
CA ALA A 465 -31.54 4.62 13.95
C ALA A 465 -30.15 4.23 13.39
N ARG A 466 -29.83 4.64 12.16
CA ARG A 466 -28.51 4.42 11.54
C ARG A 466 -27.42 5.21 12.27
N TYR A 467 -27.64 6.49 12.55
CA TYR A 467 -26.66 7.33 13.25
C TYR A 467 -26.43 6.82 14.67
N ASP A 468 -27.48 6.47 15.40
CA ASP A 468 -27.38 5.91 16.76
C ASP A 468 -26.64 4.57 16.77
N ALA A 469 -26.94 3.67 15.82
CA ALA A 469 -26.21 2.41 15.69
C ALA A 469 -24.72 2.61 15.38
N ARG A 470 -24.37 3.60 14.55
CA ARG A 470 -22.96 3.91 14.27
C ARG A 470 -22.25 4.51 15.49
N ILE A 471 -22.93 5.34 16.28
CA ILE A 471 -22.40 5.84 17.57
C ILE A 471 -22.06 4.67 18.49
N ASP A 472 -22.94 3.67 18.59
CA ASP A 472 -22.69 2.49 19.43
C ASP A 472 -21.47 1.70 18.96
N GLN A 473 -21.32 1.51 17.64
CA GLN A 473 -20.13 0.86 17.07
C GLN A 473 -18.84 1.62 17.41
N LEU A 474 -18.84 2.96 17.28
CA LEU A 474 -17.67 3.79 17.58
C LEU A 474 -17.35 3.82 19.08
N ARG A 475 -18.35 3.82 19.96
CA ARG A 475 -18.15 3.69 21.41
C ARG A 475 -17.56 2.34 21.79
N GLN A 476 -17.98 1.26 21.12
CA GLN A 476 -17.36 -0.06 21.31
C GLN A 476 -15.91 -0.07 20.81
N LEU A 477 -15.64 0.56 19.66
CA LEU A 477 -14.28 0.70 19.13
C LEU A 477 -13.38 1.49 20.09
N GLN A 478 -13.86 2.62 20.63
CA GLN A 478 -13.14 3.42 21.61
C GLN A 478 -12.78 2.60 22.86
N LYS A 479 -13.72 1.81 23.40
CA LYS A 479 -13.44 0.91 24.53
C LYS A 479 -12.34 -0.11 24.22
N ARG A 480 -12.28 -0.63 22.99
CA ARG A 480 -11.21 -1.54 22.57
C ARG A 480 -9.86 -0.80 22.49
N PHE A 481 -9.85 0.40 21.91
CA PHE A 481 -8.63 1.19 21.73
C PHE A 481 -8.06 1.81 23.00
N GLN A 482 -8.87 1.97 24.05
CA GLN A 482 -8.38 2.42 25.37
C GLN A 482 -7.25 1.54 25.93
N LEU A 483 -7.16 0.28 25.50
CA LEU A 483 -6.07 -0.64 25.85
C LEU A 483 -4.73 -0.24 25.22
N TYR A 484 -4.76 0.54 24.15
CA TYR A 484 -3.61 0.90 23.33
C TYR A 484 -3.15 2.35 23.56
N GLU A 485 -4.04 3.22 24.05
CA GLU A 485 -3.75 4.63 24.37
C GLU A 485 -2.99 4.82 25.69
N LYS A 486 -3.12 3.89 26.65
CA LYS A 486 -2.57 4.04 28.03
C LYS A 486 -1.17 3.46 28.22
N GLY A 487 -0.41 3.27 27.14
CA GLY A 487 0.94 2.70 27.15
C GLY A 487 2.04 3.74 27.13
#